data_AF-G4Z9W2-F1
#
_entry.id   AF-G4Z9W2-F1
#
_cell.length_a   1.000
_cell.length_b   1.000
_cell.length_c   1.000
_cell.angle_alpha   90.00
_cell.angle_beta   90.00
_cell.angle_gamma   90.00
#
_symmetry.space_group_name_H-M   'P 1'
#
loop_
_entity.id
_entity.type
_entity.pdbx_description
1 polymer ?
#
loop_
_entity_poly.entity_id
_entity_poly.type
_entity_poly.pdbx_seq_one_letter_code
_entity_poly.pdbx_strand_id
1 'polypeptide(L)'
;METEVRGAVEEFLVQWHGAEKGDAVIVELAAFYRHVRDIKASQPRQWKLLCERNIPVFDVWCGLNKFPLLQDIALRLFRCAASSAASERNFSAHAFIHSKLRNRLVPERVEKLVHIFFNAKNICDEDIERYSHLEDLLREADDEEDTEETDANQSEDYVYY
;
A
#
# COMPACT_ATOMS: atom_id res chain seq x y z
N MET A 1 -4.12 30.31 4.22
CA MET A 1 -2.82 29.63 4.12
C MET A 1 -1.79 30.72 4.16
N GLU A 2 -0.90 30.69 5.16
CA GLU A 2 0.26 31.60 5.21
C GLU A 2 1.11 31.44 3.95
N THR A 3 1.64 32.54 3.45
CA THR A 3 2.50 32.59 2.27
C THR A 3 3.75 31.73 2.44
N GLU A 4 4.25 31.61 3.66
CA GLU A 4 5.39 30.76 4.02
C GLU A 4 5.09 29.27 3.83
N VAL A 5 3.95 28.79 4.36
CA VAL A 5 3.54 27.39 4.21
C VAL A 5 3.32 27.04 2.74
N ARG A 6 2.80 27.97 1.94
CA ARG A 6 2.66 27.76 0.49
C ARG A 6 4.02 27.58 -0.18
N GLY A 7 4.98 28.46 0.10
CA GLY A 7 6.32 28.38 -0.49
C GLY A 7 7.03 27.07 -0.14
N ALA A 8 6.93 26.64 1.13
CA ALA A 8 7.51 25.37 1.57
C ALA A 8 6.88 24.15 0.87
N VAL A 9 5.57 24.17 0.60
CA VAL A 9 4.90 23.10 -0.15
C VAL A 9 5.36 23.09 -1.61
N GLU A 10 5.46 24.25 -2.24
CA GLU A 10 5.95 24.36 -3.62
C GLU A 10 7.38 23.82 -3.75
N GLU A 11 8.27 24.23 -2.84
CA GLU A 11 9.66 23.75 -2.79
C GLU A 11 9.72 22.22 -2.60
N PHE A 12 8.94 21.68 -1.65
CA PHE A 12 8.87 20.24 -1.42
C PHE A 12 8.41 19.46 -2.66
N LEU A 13 7.36 19.91 -3.33
CA LEU A 13 6.81 19.22 -4.50
C LEU A 13 7.79 19.25 -5.69
N VAL A 14 8.49 20.37 -5.90
CA VAL A 14 9.54 20.50 -6.92
C VAL A 14 10.72 19.59 -6.59
N GLN A 15 11.16 19.55 -5.33
CA GLN A 15 12.22 18.65 -4.89
C GLN A 15 11.84 17.18 -5.08
N TRP A 16 10.59 16.80 -4.79
CA TRP A 16 10.10 15.43 -4.91
C TRP A 16 10.13 14.90 -6.33
N HIS A 17 9.65 15.69 -7.30
CA HIS A 17 9.59 15.27 -8.71
C HIS A 17 10.88 15.56 -9.50
N GLY A 18 11.81 16.32 -8.91
CA GLY A 18 13.02 16.78 -9.56
C GLY A 18 12.81 18.10 -10.30
N ALA A 19 13.90 18.87 -10.42
CA ALA A 19 13.89 20.22 -11.01
C ALA A 19 13.35 20.25 -12.45
N GLU A 20 13.54 19.17 -13.22
CA GLU A 20 13.04 19.05 -14.60
C GLU A 20 11.50 19.17 -14.70
N LYS A 21 10.78 18.73 -13.68
CA LYS A 21 9.31 18.76 -13.63
C LYS A 21 8.77 19.92 -12.79
N GLY A 22 9.63 20.81 -12.30
CA GLY A 22 9.24 21.88 -11.37
C GLY A 22 8.13 22.77 -11.92
N ASP A 23 8.30 23.29 -13.14
CA ASP A 23 7.29 24.16 -13.77
C ASP A 23 5.95 23.43 -13.96
N ALA A 24 5.98 22.15 -14.34
CA ALA A 24 4.77 21.35 -14.51
C ALA A 24 4.03 21.16 -13.18
N VAL A 25 4.76 20.89 -12.09
CA VAL A 25 4.20 20.78 -10.74
C VAL A 25 3.53 22.08 -10.31
N ILE A 26 4.17 23.24 -10.54
CA ILE A 26 3.60 24.54 -10.16
C ILE A 26 2.34 24.86 -10.97
N VAL A 27 2.33 24.58 -12.27
CA VAL A 27 1.14 24.74 -13.13
C VAL A 27 0.00 23.84 -12.64
N GLU A 28 0.30 22.58 -12.33
CA GLU A 28 -0.66 21.62 -11.83
C GLU A 28 -1.23 22.03 -10.46
N LEU A 29 -0.39 22.54 -9.56
CA LEU A 29 -0.79 23.08 -8.26
C LEU A 29 -1.72 24.28 -8.40
N ALA A 30 -1.41 25.21 -9.31
CA ALA A 30 -2.28 26.35 -9.59
C ALA A 30 -3.64 25.91 -10.16
N ALA A 31 -3.65 24.91 -11.05
CA ALA A 31 -4.86 24.33 -11.60
C ALA A 31 -5.68 23.61 -10.51
N PHE A 32 -5.03 22.89 -9.59
CA PHE A 32 -5.68 22.25 -8.45
C PHE A 32 -6.35 23.27 -7.52
N TYR A 33 -5.69 24.39 -7.21
CA TYR A 33 -6.31 25.43 -6.39
C TYR A 33 -7.56 26.05 -7.03
N ARG A 34 -7.58 26.19 -8.37
CA ARG A 34 -8.80 26.61 -9.08
C ARG A 34 -9.88 25.53 -8.94
N HIS A 35 -9.53 24.28 -9.19
CA HIS A 35 -10.45 23.15 -9.06
C HIS A 35 -11.08 23.03 -7.67
N VAL A 36 -10.32 23.24 -6.59
CA VAL A 36 -10.84 23.24 -5.21
C VAL A 36 -11.84 24.37 -4.99
N ARG A 37 -11.60 25.57 -5.55
CA ARG A 37 -12.56 26.68 -5.49
C ARG A 37 -13.83 26.34 -6.25
N ASP A 38 -13.70 25.71 -7.41
CA ASP A 38 -14.83 25.30 -8.24
C ASP A 38 -15.68 24.24 -7.54
N ILE A 39 -15.08 23.22 -6.90
CA ILE A 39 -15.81 22.23 -6.09
C ILE A 39 -16.59 22.95 -4.98
N LYS A 40 -15.97 23.90 -4.29
CA LYS A 40 -16.62 24.63 -3.20
C LYS A 40 -17.84 25.44 -3.69
N ALA A 41 -17.79 25.99 -4.90
CA ALA A 41 -18.87 26.78 -5.47
C ALA A 41 -19.95 25.92 -6.15
N SER A 42 -19.56 24.97 -6.99
CA SER A 42 -20.45 24.15 -7.82
C SER A 42 -21.05 22.96 -7.08
N GLN A 43 -20.36 22.42 -6.05
CA GLN A 43 -20.76 21.20 -5.36
C GLN A 43 -20.69 21.36 -3.82
N PRO A 44 -21.51 22.25 -3.23
CA PRO A 44 -21.45 22.58 -1.81
C PRO A 44 -21.77 21.37 -0.91
N ARG A 45 -22.61 20.43 -1.37
CA ARG A 45 -22.92 19.20 -0.62
C ARG A 45 -21.70 18.28 -0.53
N GLN A 46 -21.01 18.04 -1.65
CA GLN A 46 -19.78 17.23 -1.66
C GLN A 46 -18.69 17.89 -0.80
N TRP A 47 -18.53 19.22 -0.93
CA TRP A 47 -17.61 19.99 -0.11
C TRP A 47 -17.91 19.85 1.39
N LYS A 48 -19.19 19.94 1.78
CA LYS A 48 -19.63 19.75 3.17
C LYS A 48 -19.32 18.33 3.67
N LEU A 49 -19.63 17.31 2.88
CA LEU A 49 -19.33 15.91 3.24
C LEU A 49 -17.84 15.65 3.43
N LEU A 50 -16.98 16.30 2.63
CA LEU A 50 -15.53 16.25 2.80
C LEU A 50 -15.07 16.91 4.09
N CYS A 51 -15.58 18.11 4.39
CA CYS A 51 -15.27 18.80 5.64
C CYS A 51 -15.74 18.02 6.88
N GLU A 52 -16.89 17.34 6.78
CA GLU A 52 -17.45 16.50 7.84
C GLU A 52 -16.80 15.11 7.92
N ARG A 53 -15.84 14.79 7.03
CA ARG A 53 -15.16 13.47 6.95
C ARG A 53 -16.09 12.29 6.67
N ASN A 54 -17.26 12.56 6.10
CA ASN A 54 -18.19 11.53 5.63
C ASN A 54 -17.71 10.88 4.32
N ILE A 55 -16.82 11.56 3.59
CA ILE A 55 -16.10 11.01 2.43
C ILE A 55 -14.60 11.05 2.73
N PRO A 56 -13.89 9.92 2.62
CA PRO A 56 -12.43 9.90 2.78
C PRO A 56 -11.75 10.77 1.73
N VAL A 57 -10.76 11.56 2.17
CA VAL A 57 -9.95 12.38 1.25
C VAL A 57 -9.18 11.50 0.27
N PHE A 58 -8.79 10.29 0.69
CA PHE A 58 -8.16 9.29 -0.16
C PHE A 58 -9.03 8.94 -1.37
N ASP A 59 -10.32 8.68 -1.18
CA ASP A 59 -11.24 8.30 -2.27
C ASP A 59 -11.39 9.42 -3.30
N VAL A 60 -11.38 10.67 -2.85
CA VAL A 60 -11.37 11.83 -3.75
C VAL A 60 -10.12 11.84 -4.61
N TRP A 61 -8.94 11.63 -4.00
CA TRP A 61 -7.69 11.57 -4.76
C TRP A 61 -7.66 10.37 -5.72
N CYS A 62 -8.21 9.22 -5.37
CA CYS A 62 -8.33 8.08 -6.26
C CYS A 62 -9.17 8.39 -7.52
N GLY A 63 -10.23 9.19 -7.39
CA GLY A 63 -11.06 9.61 -8.52
C GLY A 63 -10.49 10.78 -9.34
N LEU A 64 -9.42 11.44 -8.89
CA LEU A 64 -8.95 12.71 -9.43
C LEU A 64 -7.83 12.55 -10.46
N ASN A 65 -8.16 12.04 -11.64
CA ASN A 65 -7.17 11.75 -12.72
C ASN A 65 -6.66 13.00 -13.47
N LYS A 66 -7.00 14.22 -13.01
CA LYS A 66 -6.64 15.49 -13.67
C LYS A 66 -5.29 16.06 -13.23
N PHE A 67 -4.74 15.56 -12.12
CA PHE A 67 -3.53 16.08 -11.50
C PHE A 67 -2.58 14.91 -11.19
N PRO A 68 -1.92 14.34 -12.22
CA PRO A 68 -1.12 13.13 -12.06
C PRO A 68 0.11 13.32 -11.16
N LEU A 69 0.76 14.49 -11.16
CA LEU A 69 1.94 14.75 -10.32
C LEU A 69 1.52 14.88 -8.86
N LEU A 70 0.45 15.63 -8.59
CA LEU A 70 -0.07 15.79 -7.23
C LEU A 70 -0.71 14.50 -6.69
N GLN A 71 -1.41 13.75 -7.56
CA GLN A 71 -2.05 12.49 -7.20
C GLN A 71 -1.02 11.43 -6.78
N ASP A 72 0.12 11.32 -7.48
CA ASP A 72 1.18 10.38 -7.12
C ASP A 72 1.68 10.60 -5.68
N ILE A 73 1.95 11.86 -5.32
CA ILE A 73 2.38 12.20 -3.95
C ILE A 73 1.24 11.98 -2.95
N ALA A 74 0.02 12.42 -3.26
CA ALA A 74 -1.12 12.29 -2.36
C ALA A 74 -1.41 10.82 -2.02
N LEU A 75 -1.46 9.94 -3.02
CA LEU A 75 -1.72 8.52 -2.81
C LEU A 75 -0.62 7.85 -1.98
N ARG A 76 0.65 8.21 -2.18
CA ARG A 76 1.75 7.71 -1.33
C ARG A 76 1.61 8.19 0.11
N LEU A 77 1.29 9.46 0.31
CA LEU A 77 1.11 10.04 1.64
C LEU A 77 -0.01 9.33 2.42
N PHE A 78 -1.15 9.04 1.77
CA PHE A 78 -2.26 8.33 2.42
C PHE A 78 -1.98 6.85 2.69
N ARG A 79 -1.03 6.24 1.98
CA ARG A 79 -0.57 4.88 2.23
C ARG A 79 0.44 4.79 3.38
N CYS A 80 1.08 5.89 3.75
CA CYS A 80 2.01 5.93 4.87
C CYS A 80 1.27 5.87 6.21
N ALA A 81 1.64 4.92 7.07
CA ALA A 81 1.18 4.90 8.45
C ALA A 81 1.83 6.06 9.23
N ALA A 82 1.03 7.05 9.62
CA ALA A 82 1.53 8.25 10.30
C ALA A 82 1.79 8.07 11.82
N SER A 83 1.61 6.87 12.37
CA SER A 83 1.68 6.63 13.83
C SER A 83 2.55 5.42 14.18
N SER A 84 3.40 5.58 15.21
CA SER A 84 4.16 4.49 15.83
C SER A 84 3.27 3.37 16.36
N ALA A 85 2.00 3.67 16.66
CA ALA A 85 1.03 2.68 17.13
C ALA A 85 0.84 1.53 16.11
N ALA A 86 1.02 1.78 14.81
CA ALA A 86 1.01 0.72 13.80
C ALA A 86 2.18 -0.26 14.01
N SER A 87 3.38 0.27 14.24
CA SER A 87 4.58 -0.52 14.57
C SER A 87 4.44 -1.23 15.92
N GLU A 88 3.88 -0.59 16.94
CA GLU A 88 3.65 -1.19 18.27
C GLU A 88 2.67 -2.38 18.21
N ARG A 89 1.62 -2.29 17.39
CA ARG A 89 0.72 -3.42 17.14
C ARG A 89 1.44 -4.56 16.43
N ASN A 90 2.34 -4.25 15.49
CA ASN A 90 3.16 -5.26 14.81
C ASN A 90 4.11 -5.97 15.81
N PHE A 91 4.82 -5.23 16.65
CA PHE A 91 5.68 -5.81 17.70
C PHE A 91 4.89 -6.63 18.72
N SER A 92 3.67 -6.19 19.07
CA SER A 92 2.78 -6.93 19.95
C SER A 92 2.31 -8.25 19.31
N ALA A 93 2.04 -8.26 18.00
CA ALA A 93 1.72 -9.49 17.24
C ALA A 93 2.92 -10.45 17.20
N HIS A 94 4.13 -9.93 17.00
CA HIS A 94 5.37 -10.72 17.12
C HIS A 94 5.50 -11.36 18.50
N ALA A 95 5.26 -10.61 19.57
CA ALA A 95 5.33 -11.14 20.94
C ALA A 95 4.24 -12.18 21.23
N PHE A 96 3.06 -12.04 20.63
CA PHE A 96 1.96 -13.01 20.74
C PHE A 96 2.26 -14.32 20.00
N ILE A 97 2.71 -14.24 18.74
CA ILE A 97 2.98 -15.40 17.87
C ILE A 97 4.24 -16.16 18.32
N HIS A 98 5.27 -15.41 18.71
CA HIS A 98 6.56 -15.97 19.12
C HIS A 98 6.91 -15.58 20.56
N SER A 99 6.59 -16.48 21.50
CA SER A 99 7.11 -16.39 22.86
C SER A 99 8.41 -17.17 22.98
N LYS A 100 9.47 -16.53 23.49
CA LYS A 100 10.81 -17.13 23.66
C LYS A 100 10.82 -18.43 24.49
N LEU A 101 9.77 -18.68 25.28
CA LEU A 101 9.69 -19.80 26.23
C LEU A 101 8.87 -21.00 25.75
N ARG A 102 7.96 -20.84 24.77
CA ARG A 102 7.00 -21.91 24.38
C ARG A 102 6.88 -22.16 22.88
N ASN A 103 7.45 -21.32 22.01
CA ASN A 103 7.28 -21.48 20.56
C ASN A 103 8.55 -21.08 19.80
N ARG A 104 9.58 -21.93 19.83
CA ARG A 104 10.88 -21.67 19.17
C ARG A 104 10.73 -21.88 17.66
N LEU A 105 10.18 -20.87 16.98
CA LEU A 105 10.06 -20.82 15.53
C LEU A 105 11.30 -20.16 14.92
N VAL A 106 11.65 -20.59 13.71
CA VAL A 106 12.68 -19.91 12.90
C VAL A 106 12.15 -18.52 12.51
N PRO A 107 12.99 -17.46 12.49
CA PRO A 107 12.55 -16.09 12.19
C PRO A 107 11.68 -15.95 10.94
N GLU A 108 12.04 -16.65 9.85
CA GLU A 108 11.30 -16.64 8.59
C GLU A 108 9.84 -17.12 8.75
N ARG A 109 9.62 -18.15 9.58
CA ARG A 109 8.26 -18.63 9.88
C ARG A 109 7.48 -17.63 10.72
N VAL A 110 8.13 -16.95 11.65
CA VAL A 110 7.49 -15.92 12.47
C VAL A 110 7.04 -14.74 11.60
N GLU A 111 7.88 -14.30 10.67
CA GLU A 111 7.56 -13.21 9.74
C GLU A 111 6.34 -13.56 8.87
N LYS A 112 6.32 -14.75 8.26
CA LYS A 112 5.16 -15.23 7.49
C LYS A 112 3.89 -15.28 8.33
N LEU A 113 3.97 -15.80 9.56
CA LEU A 113 2.81 -15.87 10.47
C LEU A 113 2.32 -14.49 10.92
N VAL A 114 3.22 -13.54 11.21
CA VAL A 114 2.85 -12.16 11.56
C VAL A 114 2.20 -11.47 10.36
N HIS A 115 2.74 -11.68 9.15
CA HIS A 115 2.15 -11.19 7.92
C HIS A 115 0.72 -11.72 7.73
N ILE A 116 0.53 -13.04 7.83
CA ILE A 116 -0.80 -13.65 7.73
C ILE A 116 -1.73 -13.11 8.82
N PHE A 117 -1.29 -13.08 10.08
CA PHE A 117 -2.12 -12.61 11.19
C PHE A 117 -2.58 -11.16 11.03
N PHE A 118 -1.71 -10.29 10.51
CA PHE A 118 -2.03 -8.89 10.31
C PHE A 118 -2.98 -8.69 9.11
N ASN A 119 -2.74 -9.42 8.01
CA ASN A 119 -3.51 -9.25 6.78
C ASN A 119 -4.79 -10.09 6.74
N ALA A 120 -4.91 -11.17 7.51
CA ALA A 120 -6.12 -12.00 7.59
C ALA A 120 -7.36 -11.19 7.99
N LYS A 121 -7.19 -10.08 8.73
CA LYS A 121 -8.28 -9.18 9.10
C LYS A 121 -8.79 -8.31 7.95
N ASN A 122 -8.03 -8.22 6.87
CA ASN A 122 -8.34 -7.44 5.67
C ASN A 122 -8.87 -8.31 4.53
N ILE A 123 -9.00 -9.63 4.74
CA ILE A 123 -9.46 -10.62 3.76
C ILE A 123 -10.90 -10.98 4.12
N CYS A 124 -11.82 -10.93 3.15
CA CYS A 124 -13.17 -11.48 3.30
C CYS A 124 -13.27 -12.89 2.70
N ASP A 125 -14.39 -13.58 2.93
CA ASP A 125 -14.62 -14.93 2.39
C ASP A 125 -14.52 -14.96 0.86
N GLU A 126 -14.94 -13.89 0.18
CA GLU A 126 -14.82 -13.76 -1.28
C GLU A 126 -13.36 -13.65 -1.74
N ASP A 127 -12.49 -12.99 -0.96
CA ASP A 127 -11.06 -12.91 -1.26
C ASP A 127 -10.39 -14.29 -1.10
N ILE A 128 -10.82 -15.10 -0.13
CA ILE A 128 -10.32 -16.47 0.07
C ILE A 128 -10.63 -17.34 -1.14
N GLU A 129 -11.88 -17.30 -1.62
CA GLU A 129 -12.31 -18.02 -2.82
C GLU A 129 -11.48 -17.59 -4.04
N ARG A 130 -11.28 -16.28 -4.20
CA ARG A 130 -10.43 -15.73 -5.27
C ARG A 130 -8.98 -16.20 -5.19
N TYR A 131 -8.37 -16.24 -4.00
CA TYR A 131 -7.00 -16.73 -3.82
C TYR A 131 -6.90 -18.23 -4.07
N SER A 132 -7.91 -19.02 -3.70
CA SER A 132 -7.96 -20.46 -4.02
C SER A 132 -7.94 -20.67 -5.54
N HIS A 133 -8.78 -19.94 -6.28
CA HIS A 133 -8.79 -20.03 -7.74
C HIS A 133 -7.46 -19.60 -8.37
N LEU A 134 -6.80 -18.58 -7.81
CA LEU A 134 -5.49 -18.15 -8.28
C LEU A 134 -4.41 -19.20 -7.99
N GLU A 135 -4.47 -19.88 -6.84
CA GLU A 135 -3.55 -20.96 -6.50
C GLU A 135 -3.73 -22.17 -7.42
N ASP A 136 -4.98 -22.53 -7.73
CA ASP A 136 -5.28 -23.61 -8.69
C ASP A 136 -4.70 -23.28 -10.09
N LEU A 137 -4.88 -22.05 -10.58
CA LEU A 137 -4.31 -21.60 -11.85
C LEU A 137 -2.78 -21.60 -11.87
N LEU A 138 -2.14 -21.25 -10.74
CA LEU A 138 -0.68 -21.27 -10.63
C LEU A 138 -0.14 -22.71 -10.64
N ARG A 139 -0.84 -23.64 -9.97
CA ARG A 139 -0.49 -25.07 -10.02
C ARG A 139 -0.64 -25.64 -11.42
N GLU A 140 -1.72 -25.31 -12.12
CA GLU A 140 -1.92 -25.72 -13.51
C GLU A 140 -0.81 -25.19 -14.43
N ALA A 141 -0.33 -23.97 -14.21
CA ALA A 141 0.77 -23.39 -14.98
C ALA A 141 2.13 -24.04 -14.67
N ASP A 142 2.39 -24.44 -13.41
CA ASP A 142 3.61 -25.15 -13.03
C ASP A 142 3.60 -26.61 -13.56
N ASP A 143 2.43 -27.28 -13.58
CA ASP A 143 2.27 -28.63 -14.12
C ASP A 143 2.44 -28.67 -15.66
N GLU A 144 2.23 -27.55 -16.37
CA GLU A 144 2.48 -27.41 -17.81
C GLU A 144 3.98 -27.25 -18.15
N GLU A 145 4.84 -26.84 -17.21
CA GLU A 145 6.29 -26.74 -17.42
C GLU A 145 7.03 -28.08 -17.19
N ASP A 146 6.45 -29.04 -16.46
CA ASP A 146 7.07 -30.32 -16.09
C ASP A 146 6.83 -31.47 -17.11
N THR A 147 6.28 -31.20 -18.30
CA THR A 147 6.04 -32.25 -19.32
C THR A 147 7.22 -32.57 -20.26
N GLU A 148 8.43 -32.04 -20.01
CA GLU A 148 9.65 -32.52 -20.68
C GLU A 148 10.78 -32.87 -19.68
N GLU A 149 11.11 -34.16 -19.64
CA GLU A 149 12.31 -34.85 -19.10
C GLU A 149 12.22 -35.63 -17.76
N THR A 150 11.71 -36.85 -17.91
CA THR A 150 12.19 -38.16 -17.40
C THR A 150 13.27 -38.24 -16.29
N ASP A 151 12.90 -38.98 -15.24
CA ASP A 151 13.64 -40.10 -14.61
C ASP A 151 14.88 -39.82 -13.74
N ALA A 152 14.72 -39.87 -12.41
CA ALA A 152 15.37 -40.86 -11.54
C ALA A 152 15.21 -40.51 -10.05
N ASN A 153 14.56 -41.42 -9.31
CA ASN A 153 14.68 -41.54 -7.86
C ASN A 153 16.16 -41.76 -7.46
N GLN A 154 16.80 -40.81 -6.77
CA GLN A 154 17.89 -41.13 -5.82
C GLN A 154 17.78 -40.28 -4.56
N SER A 155 17.38 -40.93 -3.48
CA SER A 155 17.56 -40.46 -2.11
C SER A 155 19.07 -40.37 -1.83
N GLU A 156 19.61 -39.17 -1.69
CA GLU A 156 20.97 -39.00 -1.18
C GLU A 156 20.97 -38.47 0.25
N ASP A 157 21.63 -39.30 1.05
CA ASP A 157 21.92 -39.27 2.48
C ASP A 157 22.80 -38.05 2.83
N TYR A 158 22.37 -37.20 3.77
CA TYR A 158 23.22 -36.10 4.25
C TYR A 158 24.17 -36.60 5.35
N VAL A 159 25.42 -36.86 4.97
CA VAL A 159 26.55 -37.07 5.90
C VAL A 159 27.08 -35.71 6.35
N TYR A 160 27.01 -35.43 7.66
CA TYR A 160 27.69 -34.30 8.27
C TYR A 160 29.16 -34.67 8.53
N TYR A 161 30.09 -33.91 7.96
CA TYR A 161 31.48 -33.85 8.43
C TYR A 161 31.60 -32.91 9.63
#